data_AF-U6H736-F1
#
_entry.id   AF-U6H736-F1
#
_cell.length_a   1.000
_cell.length_b   1.000
_cell.length_c   1.000
_cell.angle_alpha   90.00
_cell.angle_beta   90.00
_cell.angle_gamma   90.00
#
_symmetry.space_group_name_H-M   'P 1'
#
loop_
_entity.id
_entity.type
_entity.pdbx_description
1 polymer ?
#
loop_
_entity_poly.entity_id
_entity_poly.type
_entity_poly.pdbx_seq_one_letter_code
_entity_poly.pdbx_strand_id
1 'polypeptide(L)'
;MASEFPADREKFYEGWGAFFKQLSAHGGSIVLLPAAAAEPPPKVKVVLFNKGKLSLVQVGQQVTAASFESLAIVPSNATKFDASEMTHSDFAALAKSQGAYVNLTK
;
A
#
# COMPACT_ATOMS: atom_id res chain seq x y z
N MET A 1 -5.62 11.08 19.55
CA MET A 1 -4.60 12.13 19.50
C MET A 1 -4.33 12.42 18.02
N ALA A 2 -4.62 13.61 17.52
CA ALA A 2 -4.35 13.93 16.12
C ALA A 2 -2.82 13.99 15.94
N SER A 3 -2.29 13.27 14.96
CA SER A 3 -0.85 13.24 14.66
C SER A 3 -0.30 14.66 14.54
N GLU A 4 0.74 14.96 15.31
CA GLU A 4 1.40 16.28 15.38
C GLU A 4 2.14 16.66 14.08
N PHE A 5 2.21 15.75 13.10
CA PHE A 5 2.93 15.94 11.84
C PHE A 5 2.07 15.59 10.62
N PRO A 6 0.99 16.36 10.32
CA PRO A 6 0.19 16.15 9.11
C PRO A 6 1.04 16.23 7.82
N ALA A 7 2.06 17.11 7.83
CA ALA A 7 2.97 17.32 6.70
C ALA A 7 3.91 16.13 6.42
N ASP A 8 4.21 15.30 7.42
CA ASP A 8 5.11 14.14 7.25
C ASP A 8 4.38 12.88 6.81
N ARG A 9 3.03 12.90 6.81
CA ARG A 9 2.23 11.77 6.33
C ARG A 9 2.47 11.49 4.86
N GLU A 10 2.52 12.54 4.03
CA GLU A 10 2.76 12.41 2.60
C GLU A 10 4.14 11.79 2.34
N LYS A 11 5.19 12.33 2.97
CA LYS A 11 6.56 11.80 2.89
C LYS A 11 6.68 10.35 3.39
N PHE A 12 5.90 9.99 4.41
CA PHE A 12 5.84 8.62 4.92
C PHE A 12 5.29 7.67 3.84
N TYR A 13 4.19 8.02 3.17
CA TYR A 13 3.64 7.23 2.06
C TYR A 13 4.59 7.23 0.85
N GLU A 14 5.24 8.33 0.55
CA GLU A 14 6.27 8.40 -0.50
C GLU A 14 7.43 7.44 -0.23
N GLY A 15 7.89 7.35 1.02
CA GLY A 15 8.92 6.39 1.45
C GLY A 15 8.54 4.94 1.19
N TRP A 16 7.28 4.58 1.47
CA TRP A 16 6.73 3.28 1.07
C TRP A 16 6.75 3.10 -0.45
N GLY A 17 6.29 4.11 -1.20
CA GLY A 17 6.31 4.08 -2.66
C GLY A 17 7.71 3.85 -3.24
N ALA A 18 8.73 4.51 -2.69
CA ALA A 18 10.13 4.34 -3.09
C ALA A 18 10.65 2.92 -2.78
N PHE A 19 10.36 2.41 -1.57
CA PHE A 19 10.73 1.05 -1.17
C PHE A 19 10.13 -0.01 -2.11
N PHE A 20 8.86 0.11 -2.45
CA PHE A 20 8.18 -0.83 -3.34
C PHE A 20 8.59 -0.71 -4.81
N LYS A 21 8.97 0.49 -5.28
CA LYS A 21 9.59 0.65 -6.61
C LYS A 21 10.92 -0.08 -6.70
N GLN A 22 11.69 -0.09 -5.61
CA GLN A 22 12.94 -0.84 -5.55
C GLN A 22 12.65 -2.35 -5.53
N LEU A 23 11.59 -2.78 -4.84
CA LEU A 23 11.14 -4.17 -4.87
C LEU A 23 10.78 -4.65 -6.28
N SER A 24 10.00 -3.89 -7.06
CA SER A 24 9.67 -4.29 -8.45
C SER A 24 10.89 -4.35 -9.34
N ALA A 25 11.82 -3.41 -9.19
CA ALA A 25 13.03 -3.38 -10.00
C ALA A 25 13.87 -4.66 -9.88
N HIS A 26 13.83 -5.33 -8.72
CA HIS A 26 14.61 -6.52 -8.42
C HIS A 26 13.79 -7.82 -8.34
N GLY A 27 12.48 -7.77 -8.58
CA GLY A 27 11.60 -8.95 -8.54
C GLY A 27 11.54 -9.65 -7.19
N GLY A 28 11.65 -8.90 -6.09
CA GLY A 28 11.76 -9.45 -4.74
C GLY A 28 10.43 -9.76 -4.05
N SER A 29 10.53 -10.12 -2.78
CA SER A 29 9.38 -10.26 -1.87
C SER A 29 9.53 -9.37 -0.65
N ILE A 30 8.41 -8.95 -0.07
CA ILE A 30 8.35 -8.18 1.18
C ILE A 30 7.54 -8.92 2.23
N VAL A 31 7.80 -8.61 3.49
CA VAL A 31 6.98 -9.05 4.63
C VAL A 31 6.51 -7.81 5.37
N LEU A 32 5.20 -7.73 5.64
CA LEU A 32 4.65 -6.64 6.44
C LEU A 32 4.97 -6.88 7.92
N LEU A 33 5.86 -6.08 8.50
CA LEU A 33 6.26 -6.23 9.90
C LEU A 33 5.15 -5.72 10.86
N PRO A 34 5.05 -6.26 12.09
CA PRO A 34 4.04 -5.82 13.07
C PRO A 34 4.06 -4.33 13.40
N ALA A 35 5.22 -3.69 13.28
CA ALA A 35 5.38 -2.26 13.48
C ALA A 35 4.54 -1.41 12.50
N ALA A 36 4.16 -1.93 11.33
CA ALA A 36 3.30 -1.22 10.38
C ALA A 36 1.85 -1.02 10.89
N ALA A 37 1.43 -1.82 11.88
CA ALA A 37 0.13 -1.72 12.54
C ALA A 37 0.18 -1.00 13.90
N ALA A 38 1.38 -0.66 14.38
CA ALA A 38 1.60 0.01 15.65
C ALA A 38 1.54 1.53 15.51
N GLU A 39 1.05 2.23 16.54
CA GLU A 39 1.25 3.67 16.72
C GLU A 39 2.31 3.90 17.80
N PRO A 40 3.18 4.94 17.67
CA PRO A 40 3.29 5.92 16.58
C PRO A 40 4.36 5.49 15.55
N PRO A 41 3.97 5.06 14.34
CA PRO A 41 3.63 5.93 13.19
C PRO A 41 2.16 5.79 12.72
N PRO A 42 1.71 6.46 11.62
CA PRO A 42 0.34 6.29 11.10
C PRO A 42 0.07 4.82 10.75
N LYS A 43 -1.04 4.26 11.24
CA LYS A 43 -1.46 2.90 10.86
C LYS A 43 -1.76 2.82 9.38
N VAL A 44 -1.07 1.93 8.67
CA VAL A 44 -1.26 1.72 7.24
C VAL A 44 -1.83 0.34 6.94
N LYS A 45 -2.63 0.27 5.88
CA LYS A 45 -2.99 -0.97 5.21
C LYS A 45 -2.29 -1.03 3.86
N VAL A 46 -1.79 -2.21 3.51
CA VAL A 46 -1.21 -2.48 2.20
C VAL A 46 -2.21 -3.30 1.40
N VAL A 47 -2.55 -2.81 0.22
CA VAL A 47 -3.58 -3.39 -0.66
C VAL A 47 -2.93 -3.77 -1.97
N LEU A 48 -3.09 -5.03 -2.36
CA LEU A 48 -2.64 -5.57 -3.64
C LEU A 48 -3.80 -5.53 -4.62
N PHE A 49 -3.50 -5.18 -5.86
CA PHE A 49 -4.41 -5.24 -6.98
C PHE A 49 -3.90 -6.23 -8.02
N ASN A 50 -4.76 -7.13 -8.46
CA ASN A 50 -4.47 -8.08 -9.52
C ASN A 50 -5.74 -8.41 -10.30
N LYS A 51 -5.78 -8.07 -11.60
CA LYS A 51 -6.89 -8.39 -12.52
C LYS A 51 -8.28 -8.03 -11.98
N GLY A 52 -8.39 -6.84 -11.38
CA GLY A 52 -9.64 -6.32 -10.83
C GLY A 52 -9.97 -6.78 -9.41
N LYS A 53 -9.17 -7.68 -8.81
CA LYS A 53 -9.33 -8.13 -7.42
C LYS A 53 -8.41 -7.39 -6.49
N LEU A 54 -8.92 -7.09 -5.29
CA LEU A 54 -8.16 -6.48 -4.21
C LEU A 54 -7.82 -7.53 -3.15
N SER A 55 -6.63 -7.43 -2.57
CA SER A 55 -6.19 -8.32 -1.49
C SER A 55 -5.43 -7.53 -0.45
N LEU A 56 -5.86 -7.63 0.80
CA LEU A 56 -5.21 -6.98 1.93
C LEU A 56 -4.02 -7.83 2.40
N VAL A 57 -2.86 -7.19 2.57
CA VAL A 57 -1.68 -7.84 3.13
C VAL A 57 -1.79 -7.87 4.65
N GLN A 58 -1.74 -9.06 5.22
CA GLN A 58 -1.73 -9.24 6.66
C GLN A 58 -0.31 -9.06 7.22
N VAL A 59 -0.23 -8.67 8.49
CA VAL A 59 1.04 -8.63 9.21
C VAL A 59 1.66 -10.04 9.24
N GLY A 60 2.96 -10.12 8.95
CA GLY A 60 3.71 -11.38 8.84
C GLY A 60 3.53 -12.11 7.52
N GLN A 61 2.66 -11.63 6.63
CA GLN A 61 2.48 -12.24 5.31
C GLN A 61 3.60 -11.81 4.37
N GLN A 62 4.23 -12.80 3.73
CA GLN A 62 5.15 -12.57 2.63
C GLN A 62 4.36 -12.33 1.34
N VAL A 63 4.75 -11.30 0.61
CA VAL A 63 4.13 -10.87 -0.64
C VAL A 63 5.22 -10.69 -1.69
N THR A 64 5.10 -11.40 -2.80
CA THR A 64 6.09 -11.40 -3.89
C THR A 64 5.65 -10.44 -4.99
N ALA A 65 6.54 -9.59 -5.49
CA ALA A 65 6.21 -8.59 -6.52
C ALA A 65 5.56 -9.20 -7.79
N ALA A 66 5.84 -10.48 -8.08
CA ALA A 66 5.25 -11.19 -9.21
C ALA A 66 3.77 -11.61 -9.02
N SER A 67 3.22 -11.54 -7.80
CA SER A 67 1.86 -12.04 -7.52
C SER A 67 0.75 -10.99 -7.70
N PHE A 68 1.09 -9.75 -8.07
CA PHE A 68 0.14 -8.65 -8.21
C PHE A 68 0.62 -7.63 -9.25
N GLU A 69 -0.31 -6.87 -9.83
CA GLU A 69 -0.05 -5.90 -10.90
C GLU A 69 0.30 -4.53 -10.32
N SER A 70 -0.40 -4.12 -9.27
CA SER A 70 -0.16 -2.86 -8.58
C SER A 70 -0.47 -2.96 -7.09
N LEU A 71 0.06 -2.02 -6.32
CA LEU A 71 -0.06 -1.96 -4.87
C LEU A 71 -0.37 -0.54 -4.41
N ALA A 72 -1.15 -0.45 -3.34
CA ALA A 72 -1.45 0.78 -2.66
C ALA A 72 -1.08 0.68 -1.18
N ILE A 73 -0.53 1.76 -0.63
CA ILE A 73 -0.31 1.95 0.81
C ILE A 73 -1.19 3.11 1.22
N VAL A 74 -2.17 2.83 2.07
CA VAL A 74 -3.19 3.81 2.44
C VAL A 74 -3.43 3.75 3.96
N PRO A 75 -4.01 4.81 4.54
CA PRO A 75 -4.42 4.81 5.93
C PRO A 75 -5.30 3.59 6.27
N SER A 76 -5.13 3.03 7.48
CA SER A 76 -5.91 1.87 7.91
C SER A 76 -7.43 2.12 7.94
N ASN A 77 -7.85 3.38 8.04
CA ASN A 77 -9.26 3.78 8.04
C ASN A 77 -9.87 3.96 6.62
N ALA A 78 -9.10 3.75 5.55
CA ALA A 78 -9.57 3.89 4.17
C ALA A 78 -10.49 2.73 3.76
N THR A 79 -11.79 2.82 4.04
CA THR A 79 -12.77 1.74 3.83
C THR A 79 -13.03 1.40 2.37
N LYS A 80 -12.73 2.31 1.44
CA LYS A 80 -12.94 2.10 0.00
C LYS A 80 -12.08 0.96 -0.59
N PHE A 81 -11.03 0.54 0.11
CA PHE A 81 -10.16 -0.58 -0.29
C PHE A 81 -10.57 -1.92 0.32
N ASP A 82 -11.63 -1.95 1.13
CA ASP A 82 -12.15 -3.18 1.71
C ASP A 82 -13.12 -3.91 0.76
N ALA A 83 -13.37 -3.34 -0.43
CA ALA A 83 -14.08 -3.99 -1.52
C ALA A 83 -13.27 -5.18 -2.08
N SER A 84 -13.96 -6.24 -2.52
CA SER A 84 -13.29 -7.41 -3.12
C SER A 84 -12.76 -7.13 -4.53
N GLU A 85 -13.42 -6.23 -5.26
CA GLU A 85 -13.13 -5.92 -6.65
C GLU A 85 -13.24 -4.42 -6.91
N MET A 86 -12.39 -3.90 -7.79
CA MET A 86 -12.40 -2.50 -8.22
C MET A 86 -11.77 -2.38 -9.60
N THR A 87 -12.08 -1.31 -10.35
CA THR A 87 -11.38 -1.03 -11.60
C THR A 87 -9.95 -0.54 -11.32
N HIS A 88 -9.01 -0.82 -12.23
CA HIS A 88 -7.62 -0.37 -12.06
C HIS A 88 -7.52 1.16 -11.98
N SER A 89 -8.33 1.88 -12.78
CA SER A 89 -8.36 3.34 -12.79
C SER A 89 -8.82 3.93 -11.46
N ASP A 90 -9.89 3.37 -10.88
CA ASP A 90 -10.39 3.81 -9.57
C ASP A 90 -9.41 3.47 -8.45
N PHE A 91 -8.78 2.29 -8.52
CA PHE A 91 -7.74 1.89 -7.57
C PHE A 91 -6.57 2.88 -7.57
N ALA A 92 -6.04 3.20 -8.75
CA ALA A 92 -4.93 4.14 -8.90
C ALA A 92 -5.30 5.55 -8.43
N ALA A 93 -6.50 6.04 -8.76
CA ALA A 93 -6.96 7.37 -8.36
C ALA A 93 -7.13 7.47 -6.83
N LEU A 94 -7.77 6.48 -6.21
CA LEU A 94 -7.97 6.44 -4.76
C LEU A 94 -6.65 6.29 -4.01
N ALA A 95 -5.74 5.46 -4.51
CA ALA A 95 -4.44 5.23 -3.88
C ALA A 95 -3.59 6.50 -3.90
N LYS A 96 -3.56 7.22 -5.02
CA LYS A 96 -2.87 8.53 -5.12
C LYS A 96 -3.51 9.62 -4.27
N SER A 97 -4.83 9.58 -4.09
CA SER A 97 -5.55 10.59 -3.30
C SER A 97 -5.38 10.40 -1.79
N GLN A 98 -5.15 9.18 -1.30
CA GLN A 98 -5.18 8.87 0.13
C GLN A 98 -3.82 8.39 0.68
N GLY A 99 -2.87 8.04 -0.18
CA GLY A 99 -1.57 7.54 0.23
C GLY A 99 -0.63 7.37 -0.97
N ALA A 100 -0.05 6.18 -1.12
CA ALA A 100 0.87 5.88 -2.21
C ALA A 100 0.34 4.78 -3.13
N TYR A 101 0.63 4.94 -4.42
CA TYR A 101 0.33 3.97 -5.47
C TYR A 101 1.62 3.56 -6.17
N VAL A 102 1.80 2.26 -6.36
CA VAL A 102 2.92 1.68 -7.09
C VAL A 102 2.39 0.71 -8.13
N ASN A 103 2.69 1.00 -9.39
CA ASN A 103 2.46 0.05 -10.47
C ASN A 103 3.70 -0.84 -10.62
N LEU A 104 3.52 -2.16 -10.62
CA LEU A 104 4.60 -3.13 -10.85
C LEU A 104 4.60 -3.65 -12.30
N THR A 105 3.52 -3.44 -13.06
CA THR A 105 3.53 -3.69 -14.50
C THR A 105 4.41 -2.65 -15.19
N LYS A 106 5.52 -3.11 -15.78
CA LYS A 106 6.32 -2.33 -16.74
C LYS A 106 5.57 -2.20 -18.05
#